data_AF-A0A9R1WRM1-F1
#
_entry.id   AF-A0A9R1WRM1-F1
#
_cell.length_a   1.000
_cell.length_b   1.000
_cell.length_c   1.000
_cell.angle_alpha   90.00
_cell.angle_beta   90.00
_cell.angle_gamma   90.00
#
_symmetry.space_group_name_H-M   'P 1'
#
loop_
_entity.id
_entity.type
_entity.pdbx_description
1 polymer ?
#
loop_
_entity_poly.entity_id
_entity_poly.type
_entity_poly.pdbx_seq_one_letter_code
_entity_poly.pdbx_strand_id
1 'polypeptide(L)'
;MCLEKPIIARDLPIIKKYVNHGVNGLLFPKENIKALTQITLQVVSKGKLSSLATNIASTREDTAKNMMALDSIEGYASLIENILHLPSEVASPREISEIPSDIKTKWQWHLFEAIDDREYVNRTLRIHHLLDKVEGQRNRAPRAISEIPTNDSFIYDLWEEEKRDQIMKTRRAREDDEVRDKTEQPRGTWEEVYKNAKKADRNKNDFHERDDGELERTGQPFQQKPLNLHFSRNSLDAPDSKTVFPPL
;
A
#
# COMPACT_ATOMS: atom_id res chain seq x y z
N MET A 1 -14.87 -2.90 9.64
CA MET A 1 -13.89 -2.78 10.74
C MET A 1 -13.59 -1.32 11.02
N CYS A 2 -14.30 -0.70 11.97
CA CYS A 2 -13.84 0.53 12.61
C CYS A 2 -13.17 0.07 13.90
N LEU A 3 -11.84 0.12 13.94
CA LEU A 3 -11.06 -0.34 15.09
C LEU A 3 -11.55 0.44 16.31
N GLU A 4 -12.11 -0.25 17.33
CA GLU A 4 -12.54 0.24 18.65
C GLU A 4 -11.38 0.88 19.43
N LYS A 5 -10.76 1.88 18.83
CA LYS A 5 -9.54 2.53 19.27
C LYS A 5 -9.91 3.96 19.65
N PRO A 6 -9.61 4.36 20.90
CA PRO A 6 -9.80 5.74 21.31
C PRO A 6 -8.89 6.66 20.49
N ILE A 7 -9.38 7.84 20.14
CA ILE A 7 -8.57 8.88 19.51
C ILE A 7 -8.22 9.96 20.52
N ILE A 8 -6.95 10.32 20.50
CA ILE A 8 -6.43 11.55 21.09
C ILE A 8 -5.98 12.42 19.92
N ALA A 9 -6.58 13.60 19.76
CA ALA A 9 -6.32 14.49 18.64
C ALA A 9 -6.10 15.93 19.11
N ARG A 10 -5.41 16.71 18.28
CA ARG A 10 -5.18 18.13 18.56
C ARG A 10 -6.49 18.90 18.46
N ASP A 11 -6.64 19.92 19.31
CA ASP A 11 -7.80 20.79 19.32
C ASP A 11 -7.83 21.72 18.10
N LEU A 12 -8.34 21.21 16.98
CA LEU A 12 -8.44 21.93 15.71
C LEU A 12 -9.90 22.10 15.29
N PRO A 13 -10.28 23.24 14.69
CA PRO A 13 -11.65 23.46 14.23
C PRO A 13 -12.18 22.37 13.30
N ILE A 14 -11.34 21.88 12.38
CA ILE A 14 -11.72 20.80 11.45
C ILE A 14 -11.98 19.47 12.16
N ILE A 15 -11.25 19.19 13.24
CA ILE A 15 -11.42 17.97 14.03
C ILE A 15 -12.66 18.09 14.92
N LYS A 16 -12.92 19.28 15.50
CA LYS A 16 -14.12 19.56 16.31
C LYS A 16 -15.43 19.34 15.56
N LYS A 17 -15.44 19.47 14.23
CA LYS A 17 -16.64 19.17 13.41
C LYS A 17 -17.11 17.72 13.56
N TYR A 18 -16.18 16.80 13.81
CA TYR A 18 -16.45 15.37 13.83
C TYR A 18 -16.12 14.71 15.19
N VAL A 19 -15.38 15.41 16.06
CA VAL A 19 -14.93 14.91 17.36
C VAL A 19 -15.37 15.85 18.48
N ASN A 20 -16.21 15.33 19.37
CA ASN A 20 -16.64 15.94 20.61
C ASN A 20 -15.76 15.43 21.77
N HIS A 21 -15.06 16.36 22.41
CA HIS A 21 -14.16 16.06 23.53
C HIS A 21 -14.91 15.32 24.65
N GLY A 22 -14.38 14.17 25.08
CA GLY A 22 -14.93 13.34 26.15
C GLY A 22 -16.09 12.42 25.73
N VAL A 23 -16.61 12.57 24.51
CA VAL A 23 -17.73 11.76 23.99
C VAL A 23 -17.24 10.70 23.02
N ASN A 24 -16.69 11.13 21.87
CA ASN A 24 -16.24 10.23 20.80
C ASN A 24 -14.73 10.38 20.53
N GLY A 25 -14.03 11.18 21.33
CA GLY A 25 -12.58 11.33 21.29
C GLY A 25 -12.09 12.31 22.36
N LEU A 26 -10.77 12.39 22.52
CA LEU A 26 -10.12 13.29 23.46
C LEU A 26 -9.32 14.34 22.68
N LEU A 27 -9.61 15.60 22.95
CA LEU A 27 -8.94 16.74 22.32
C LEU A 27 -7.95 17.38 23.29
N PHE A 28 -6.74 17.68 22.83
CA PHE A 28 -5.73 18.40 23.61
C PHE A 28 -5.39 19.75 22.97
N PRO A 29 -5.17 20.84 23.75
CA PRO A 29 -4.83 22.15 23.21
C PRO A 29 -3.54 22.12 22.40
N LYS A 30 -3.47 22.93 21.34
CA LYS A 30 -2.25 23.11 20.54
C LYS A 30 -1.09 23.54 21.45
N GLU A 31 0.09 22.99 21.21
CA GLU A 31 1.35 23.29 21.91
C GLU A 31 1.38 22.93 23.41
N ASN A 32 0.32 22.32 23.97
CA ASN A 32 0.28 21.90 25.36
C ASN A 32 0.62 20.41 25.52
N ILE A 33 1.92 20.10 25.54
CA ILE A 33 2.42 18.73 25.73
C ILE A 33 2.03 18.18 27.10
N LYS A 34 1.96 19.02 28.14
CA LYS A 34 1.54 18.59 29.49
C LYS A 34 0.11 18.04 29.47
N ALA A 35 -0.80 18.70 28.77
CA ALA A 35 -2.17 18.23 28.59
C ALA A 35 -2.22 16.91 27.82
N LEU A 36 -1.42 16.76 26.76
CA LEU A 36 -1.32 15.48 26.03
C LEU A 36 -0.83 14.34 26.93
N THR A 37 0.21 14.57 27.74
CA THR A 37 0.73 13.57 28.68
C THR A 37 -0.33 13.19 29.72
N GLN A 38 -1.03 14.17 30.29
CA GLN A 38 -2.10 13.92 31.25
C GLN A 38 -3.24 13.08 30.65
N ILE A 39 -3.70 13.45 29.45
CA ILE A 39 -4.74 12.70 28.73
C ILE A 39 -4.26 11.27 28.44
N THR A 40 -3.01 11.10 28.00
CA THR A 40 -2.45 9.77 27.71
C THR A 40 -2.39 8.90 28.97
N LEU A 41 -2.00 9.45 30.11
CA LEU A 41 -1.99 8.75 31.41
C LEU A 41 -3.41 8.40 31.91
N GLN A 42 -4.42 9.19 31.55
CA GLN A 42 -5.82 8.88 31.85
C GLN A 42 -6.38 7.78 30.93
N VAL A 43 -5.95 7.75 29.67
CA VAL A 43 -6.38 6.78 28.66
C VAL A 43 -5.72 5.42 28.86
N VAL A 44 -4.43 5.42 29.21
CA VAL A 44 -3.62 4.21 29.41
C VAL A 44 -3.15 4.15 30.86
N SER A 45 -3.68 3.20 31.62
CA SER A 45 -3.28 2.95 33.01
C SER A 45 -2.80 1.51 33.17
N LYS A 46 -1.63 1.32 33.78
CA LYS A 46 -1.03 0.00 34.04
C LYS A 46 -0.95 -0.90 32.78
N GLY A 47 -0.68 -0.30 31.62
CA GLY A 47 -0.57 -1.01 30.35
C GLY A 47 -1.90 -1.46 29.72
N LYS A 48 -3.05 -1.03 30.25
CA LYS A 48 -4.38 -1.29 29.69
C LYS A 48 -5.12 0.02 29.41
N LEU A 49 -6.07 -0.03 28.49
CA LEU A 49 -7.02 1.08 28.28
C LEU A 49 -7.89 1.25 29.52
N SER A 50 -8.10 2.48 29.95
CA SER A 50 -9.01 2.80 31.04
C SER A 50 -10.48 2.58 30.64
N SER A 51 -11.36 2.51 31.63
CA SER A 51 -12.81 2.43 31.39
C SER A 51 -13.32 3.63 30.58
N LEU A 52 -12.81 4.82 30.85
CA LEU A 52 -13.07 6.04 30.07
C LEU A 52 -12.71 5.83 28.59
N ALA A 53 -11.51 5.34 28.32
CA ALA A 53 -11.03 5.13 26.97
C ALA A 53 -11.86 4.08 26.21
N THR A 54 -12.29 3.04 26.92
CA THR A 54 -13.12 1.95 26.36
C THR A 54 -14.52 2.46 26.01
N ASN A 55 -15.15 3.24 26.91
CA ASN A 55 -16.46 3.85 26.67
C ASN A 55 -16.42 4.87 25.52
N ILE A 56 -15.35 5.65 25.41
CA ILE A 56 -15.16 6.59 24.31
C ILE A 56 -14.97 5.81 22.99
N ALA A 57 -14.20 4.72 23.02
CA ALA A 57 -13.98 3.88 21.85
C ALA A 57 -15.27 3.21 21.34
N SER A 58 -16.11 2.70 22.23
CA SER A 58 -17.40 2.09 21.86
C SER A 58 -18.39 3.12 21.33
N THR A 59 -18.51 4.28 21.99
CA THR A 59 -19.38 5.39 21.52
C THR A 59 -18.97 5.88 20.13
N ARG A 60 -17.66 5.86 19.87
CA ARG A 60 -17.11 6.26 18.58
C ARG A 60 -17.40 5.26 17.48
N GLU A 61 -17.57 3.97 17.78
CA GLU A 61 -17.74 2.94 16.78
C GLU A 61 -18.90 3.28 15.82
N ASP A 62 -20.07 3.60 16.35
CA ASP A 62 -21.24 3.96 15.55
C ASP A 62 -21.08 5.29 14.81
N THR A 63 -20.42 6.28 15.44
CA THR A 63 -20.19 7.59 14.81
C THR A 63 -19.20 7.49 13.65
N ALA A 64 -18.10 6.76 13.86
CA ALA A 64 -17.07 6.56 12.85
C ALA A 64 -17.58 5.67 11.70
N LYS A 65 -18.36 4.63 12.04
CA LYS A 65 -19.03 3.79 11.05
C LYS A 65 -19.98 4.57 10.16
N ASN A 66 -20.50 5.72 10.56
CA ASN A 66 -21.48 6.47 9.75
C ASN A 66 -20.99 7.87 9.37
N MET A 67 -19.69 8.11 9.51
CA MET A 67 -19.09 9.40 9.22
C MET A 67 -19.29 9.77 7.74
N MET A 68 -19.74 11.00 7.50
CA MET A 68 -20.04 11.56 6.17
C MET A 68 -21.12 10.80 5.36
N ALA A 69 -21.89 9.89 5.97
CA ALA A 69 -22.92 9.15 5.24
C ALA A 69 -23.93 10.09 4.58
N LEU A 70 -24.49 11.02 5.35
CA LEU A 70 -25.46 12.00 4.86
C LEU A 70 -24.89 12.87 3.73
N ASP A 71 -23.77 13.57 4.02
CA ASP A 71 -23.13 14.47 3.06
C ASP A 71 -22.77 13.76 1.75
N SER A 72 -22.30 12.51 1.85
CA SER A 72 -21.91 11.71 0.68
C SER A 72 -23.15 11.27 -0.10
N ILE A 73 -24.17 10.72 0.56
CA ILE A 73 -25.38 10.23 -0.11
C ILE A 73 -26.11 11.37 -0.80
N GLU A 74 -26.28 12.51 -0.13
CA GLU A 74 -26.92 13.69 -0.73
C GLU A 74 -26.06 14.30 -1.83
N GLY A 75 -24.74 14.36 -1.64
CA GLY A 75 -23.80 14.84 -2.67
C GLY A 75 -23.83 13.98 -3.94
N TYR A 76 -23.81 12.65 -3.80
CA TYR A 76 -23.93 11.74 -4.94
C TYR A 76 -25.30 11.77 -5.60
N ALA A 77 -26.38 11.84 -4.82
CA ALA A 77 -27.73 11.96 -5.37
C ALA A 77 -27.88 13.26 -6.18
N SER A 78 -27.39 14.38 -5.66
CA SER A 78 -27.35 15.67 -6.37
C SER A 78 -26.51 15.60 -7.64
N LEU A 79 -25.37 14.90 -7.61
CA LEU A 79 -24.53 14.71 -8.78
C LEU A 79 -25.28 13.94 -9.89
N ILE A 80 -25.95 12.85 -9.51
CA ILE A 80 -26.72 12.00 -10.43
C ILE A 80 -27.87 12.79 -11.05
N GLU A 81 -28.60 13.55 -10.25
CA GLU A 81 -29.73 14.38 -10.70
C GLU A 81 -29.30 15.47 -11.70
N ASN A 82 -28.14 16.10 -11.47
CA ASN A 82 -27.72 17.27 -12.24
C ASN A 82 -26.78 16.98 -13.41
N ILE A 83 -25.97 15.91 -13.35
CA ILE A 83 -24.95 15.62 -14.36
C ILE A 83 -25.40 14.53 -15.33
N LEU A 84 -26.16 13.53 -14.87
CA LEU A 84 -26.56 12.43 -15.73
C LEU A 84 -27.82 12.81 -16.50
N HIS A 85 -27.65 13.18 -17.76
CA HIS A 85 -28.74 13.24 -18.73
C HIS A 85 -29.18 11.81 -19.04
N LEU A 86 -30.12 11.31 -18.24
CA LEU A 86 -30.71 10.00 -18.45
C LEU A 86 -31.61 10.05 -19.71
N PRO A 87 -31.53 9.01 -20.57
CA PRO A 87 -32.40 8.92 -21.74
C PRO A 87 -33.86 8.76 -21.29
N SER A 88 -34.81 9.16 -22.14
CA SER A 88 -36.26 9.19 -21.82
C SER A 88 -36.84 7.85 -21.37
N GLU A 89 -36.17 6.76 -21.73
CA GLU A 89 -36.50 5.37 -21.42
C GLU A 89 -36.17 5.00 -19.97
N VAL A 90 -35.32 5.77 -19.29
CA VAL A 90 -34.97 5.55 -17.89
C VAL A 90 -35.82 6.47 -17.02
N ALA A 91 -36.48 5.87 -16.02
CA ALA A 91 -37.24 6.65 -15.04
C ALA A 91 -36.35 7.73 -14.40
N SER A 92 -36.86 8.95 -14.34
CA SER A 92 -36.15 10.05 -13.69
C SER A 92 -35.81 9.67 -12.24
N PRO A 93 -34.62 10.02 -11.75
CA PRO A 93 -34.27 9.84 -10.35
C PRO A 93 -35.33 10.49 -9.47
N ARG A 94 -35.68 9.82 -8.37
CA ARG A 94 -36.55 10.41 -7.35
C ARG A 94 -35.83 11.57 -6.68
N GLU A 95 -36.59 12.53 -6.17
CA GLU A 95 -36.01 13.66 -5.45
C GLU A 95 -35.18 13.18 -4.24
N ILE A 96 -34.12 13.92 -3.92
CA ILE A 96 -33.27 13.66 -2.75
C ILE A 96 -34.09 13.67 -1.45
N SER A 97 -35.18 14.45 -1.42
CA SER A 97 -36.14 14.55 -0.32
C SER A 97 -36.84 13.22 -0.02
N GLU A 98 -37.00 12.34 -1.02
CA GLU A 98 -37.71 11.07 -0.91
C GLU A 98 -36.84 9.92 -0.35
N ILE A 99 -35.52 10.10 -0.28
CA ILE A 99 -34.62 9.07 0.25
C ILE A 99 -34.90 8.93 1.77
N PRO A 100 -35.21 7.72 2.27
CA PRO A 100 -35.48 7.51 3.70
C PRO A 100 -34.34 7.98 4.60
N SER A 101 -34.68 8.69 5.68
CA SER A 101 -33.73 9.23 6.67
C SER A 101 -32.79 8.17 7.24
N ASP A 102 -33.30 6.95 7.41
CA ASP A 102 -32.57 5.84 8.01
C ASP A 102 -31.40 5.40 7.11
N ILE A 103 -31.55 5.54 5.80
CA ILE A 103 -30.53 5.20 4.81
C ILE A 103 -29.59 6.38 4.59
N LYS A 104 -30.07 7.63 4.70
CA LYS A 104 -29.22 8.83 4.60
C LYS A 104 -28.20 8.94 5.73
N THR A 105 -28.58 8.53 6.93
CA THR A 105 -27.77 8.76 8.14
C THR A 105 -26.79 7.63 8.44
N LYS A 106 -26.97 6.45 7.85
CA LYS A 106 -26.14 5.27 8.13
C LYS A 106 -25.69 4.59 6.85
N TRP A 107 -24.41 4.20 6.84
CA TRP A 107 -23.88 3.36 5.78
C TRP A 107 -24.48 1.96 5.89
N GLN A 108 -24.97 1.43 4.77
CA GLN A 108 -25.51 0.08 4.68
C GLN A 108 -24.38 -0.95 4.58
N TRP A 109 -23.54 -1.03 5.63
CA TRP A 109 -22.35 -1.89 5.67
C TRP A 109 -22.66 -3.35 5.40
N HIS A 110 -23.85 -3.82 5.76
CA HIS A 110 -24.31 -5.17 5.51
C HIS A 110 -24.31 -5.56 4.02
N LEU A 111 -24.49 -4.60 3.11
CA LEU A 111 -24.37 -4.81 1.66
C LEU A 111 -22.93 -5.15 1.23
N PHE A 112 -21.96 -4.81 2.07
CA PHE A 112 -20.54 -5.04 1.84
C PHE A 112 -19.99 -6.20 2.67
N GLU A 113 -20.76 -6.79 3.59
CA GLU A 113 -20.32 -7.95 4.41
C GLU A 113 -20.02 -9.17 3.55
N ALA A 114 -20.66 -9.28 2.39
CA ALA A 114 -20.38 -10.33 1.41
C ALA A 114 -18.98 -10.20 0.79
N ILE A 115 -18.32 -9.05 0.95
CA ILE A 115 -17.01 -8.74 0.39
C ILE A 115 -15.96 -9.12 1.43
N ASP A 116 -15.92 -10.40 1.79
CA ASP A 116 -14.84 -10.92 2.63
C ASP A 116 -13.54 -10.86 1.82
N ASP A 117 -12.49 -10.28 2.42
CA ASP A 117 -11.20 -9.99 1.78
C ASP A 117 -10.38 -11.28 1.68
N ARG A 118 -10.86 -12.21 0.85
CA ARG A 118 -10.19 -13.48 0.61
C ARG A 118 -9.31 -13.37 -0.63
N GLU A 119 -8.02 -13.33 -0.32
CA GLU A 119 -6.88 -13.48 -1.22
C GLU A 119 -6.54 -12.31 -2.15
N TYR A 120 -5.23 -12.14 -2.30
CA TYR A 120 -4.56 -11.13 -3.12
C TYR A 120 -4.78 -11.44 -4.61
N VAL A 121 -6.00 -11.21 -5.09
CA VAL A 121 -6.32 -11.25 -6.51
C VAL A 121 -6.09 -9.85 -7.10
N ASN A 122 -5.58 -9.79 -8.32
CA ASN A 122 -5.36 -8.57 -9.11
C ASN A 122 -6.45 -7.52 -8.86
N ARG A 123 -6.06 -6.31 -8.43
CA ARG A 123 -6.95 -5.22 -8.01
C ARG A 123 -8.12 -4.98 -8.97
N THR A 124 -7.89 -5.08 -10.28
CA THR A 124 -8.93 -4.90 -11.29
C THR A 124 -9.96 -6.03 -11.26
N LEU A 125 -9.51 -7.29 -11.25
CA LEU A 125 -10.39 -8.46 -11.17
C LEU A 125 -11.17 -8.50 -9.85
N ARG A 126 -10.53 -8.08 -8.76
CA ARG A 126 -11.16 -7.95 -7.44
C ARG A 126 -12.30 -6.92 -7.47
N ILE A 127 -12.10 -5.76 -8.09
CA ILE A 127 -13.14 -4.73 -8.18
C ILE A 127 -14.32 -5.22 -9.04
N HIS A 128 -14.07 -5.87 -10.17
CA HIS A 128 -15.15 -6.40 -11.01
C HIS A 128 -15.95 -7.48 -10.29
N HIS A 129 -15.27 -8.49 -9.71
CA HIS A 129 -15.94 -9.54 -8.93
C HIS A 129 -16.72 -8.96 -7.73
N LEU A 130 -16.21 -7.89 -7.11
CA LEU A 130 -16.90 -7.19 -6.03
C LEU A 130 -18.20 -6.54 -6.52
N LEU A 131 -18.14 -5.82 -7.64
CA LEU A 131 -19.32 -5.19 -8.24
C LEU A 131 -20.38 -6.23 -8.60
N ASP A 132 -19.99 -7.35 -9.22
CA ASP A 132 -20.90 -8.45 -9.58
C ASP A 132 -21.62 -9.02 -8.35
N LYS A 133 -20.89 -9.19 -7.24
CA LYS A 133 -21.44 -9.75 -6.01
C LYS A 133 -22.44 -8.81 -5.36
N VAL A 134 -22.13 -7.52 -5.30
CA VAL A 134 -23.02 -6.48 -4.74
C VAL A 134 -24.27 -6.31 -5.61
N GLU A 135 -24.09 -6.26 -6.92
CA GLU A 135 -25.19 -6.15 -7.89
C GLU A 135 -26.11 -7.39 -7.85
N GLY A 136 -25.53 -8.58 -7.81
CA GLY A 136 -26.28 -9.83 -7.65
C GLY A 136 -27.04 -9.95 -6.32
N GLN A 137 -26.57 -9.30 -5.24
CA GLN A 137 -27.33 -9.22 -3.99
C GLN A 137 -28.49 -8.22 -4.09
N ARG A 138 -28.26 -7.07 -4.71
CA ARG A 138 -29.29 -6.05 -4.95
C ARG A 138 -30.44 -6.60 -5.80
N ASN A 139 -30.13 -7.40 -6.81
CA ASN A 139 -31.11 -8.00 -7.72
C ASN A 139 -31.91 -9.16 -7.08
N ARG A 140 -31.46 -9.71 -5.94
CA ARG A 140 -32.14 -10.79 -5.20
C ARG A 140 -33.10 -10.31 -4.12
N ALA A 141 -33.06 -9.04 -3.72
CA ALA A 141 -34.09 -8.49 -2.85
C ALA A 141 -35.43 -8.58 -3.60
N PRO A 142 -36.49 -9.16 -3.00
CA PRO A 142 -37.74 -9.40 -3.73
C PRO A 142 -38.37 -8.06 -4.09
N ARG A 143 -38.13 -7.59 -5.32
CA ARG A 143 -39.03 -6.66 -5.99
C ARG A 143 -40.36 -7.37 -6.06
N ALA A 144 -41.35 -6.86 -5.32
CA ALA A 144 -42.73 -7.28 -5.47
C ALA A 144 -43.07 -7.32 -6.96
N ILE A 145 -43.60 -8.47 -7.37
CA ILE A 145 -43.84 -8.89 -8.74
C ILE A 145 -44.49 -7.76 -9.53
N SER A 146 -43.73 -7.21 -10.47
CA SER A 146 -44.21 -6.52 -11.66
C SER A 146 -43.44 -7.15 -12.78
N GLU A 147 -44.16 -7.72 -13.74
CA GLU A 147 -43.61 -8.36 -14.94
C GLU A 147 -42.52 -7.48 -15.55
N ILE A 148 -41.25 -7.88 -15.37
CA ILE A 148 -40.10 -7.21 -15.97
C ILE A 148 -40.17 -7.57 -17.45
N PRO A 149 -40.22 -6.60 -18.38
CA PRO A 149 -40.23 -6.91 -19.80
C PRO A 149 -38.89 -7.58 -20.15
N THR A 150 -38.97 -8.66 -20.93
CA THR A 150 -37.84 -9.48 -21.44
C THR A 150 -36.68 -8.65 -22.03
N ASN A 151 -36.95 -7.40 -22.38
CA ASN A 151 -36.00 -6.40 -22.88
C ASN A 151 -34.91 -6.01 -21.85
N ASP A 152 -35.23 -5.94 -20.56
CA ASP A 152 -34.25 -5.55 -19.53
C ASP A 152 -33.18 -6.64 -19.30
N SER A 153 -33.56 -7.91 -19.48
CA SER A 153 -32.61 -9.05 -19.46
C SER A 153 -31.61 -8.95 -20.61
N PHE A 154 -32.10 -8.61 -21.81
CA PHE A 154 -31.24 -8.46 -22.99
C PHE A 154 -30.23 -7.32 -22.84
N ILE A 155 -30.65 -6.17 -22.28
CA ILE A 155 -29.76 -5.04 -22.02
C ILE A 155 -28.69 -5.40 -21.00
N TYR A 156 -29.05 -6.15 -19.95
CA TYR A 156 -28.10 -6.64 -18.95
C TYR A 156 -27.08 -7.62 -19.54
N ASP A 157 -27.54 -8.57 -20.36
CA ASP A 157 -26.68 -9.55 -21.03
C ASP A 157 -25.67 -8.88 -21.98
N LEU A 158 -26.11 -7.84 -22.71
CA LEU A 158 -25.26 -7.04 -23.59
C LEU A 158 -24.22 -6.22 -22.81
N TRP A 159 -24.60 -5.65 -21.67
CA TRP A 159 -23.68 -4.92 -20.81
C TRP A 159 -22.63 -5.84 -20.17
N GLU A 160 -23.05 -7.03 -19.73
CA GLU A 160 -22.14 -8.06 -19.22
C GLU A 160 -21.16 -8.56 -20.29
N GLU A 161 -21.57 -8.59 -21.56
CA GLU A 161 -20.70 -8.89 -22.69
C GLU A 161 -19.66 -7.80 -22.94
N GLU A 162 -20.06 -6.53 -23.06
CA GLU A 162 -19.12 -5.42 -23.24
C GLU A 162 -18.12 -5.33 -22.08
N LYS A 163 -18.58 -5.56 -20.85
CA LYS A 163 -17.73 -5.61 -19.66
C LYS A 163 -16.70 -6.74 -19.73
N ARG A 164 -17.09 -7.95 -20.16
CA ARG A 164 -16.16 -9.06 -20.40
C ARG A 164 -15.12 -8.71 -21.45
N ASP A 165 -15.53 -8.03 -22.52
CA ASP A 165 -14.64 -7.57 -23.59
C ASP A 165 -13.64 -6.53 -23.11
N GLN A 166 -14.05 -5.56 -22.28
CA GLN A 166 -13.16 -4.58 -21.67
C GLN A 166 -12.09 -5.24 -20.76
N ILE A 167 -12.50 -6.22 -19.96
CA ILE A 167 -11.58 -6.99 -19.12
C ILE A 167 -10.57 -7.74 -19.98
N MET A 168 -11.02 -8.40 -21.05
CA MET A 168 -10.17 -9.10 -22.00
C MET A 168 -9.20 -8.17 -22.73
N LYS A 169 -9.67 -7.01 -23.20
CA LYS A 169 -8.82 -5.98 -23.85
C LYS A 169 -7.72 -5.50 -22.89
N THR A 170 -8.08 -5.19 -21.65
CA THR A 170 -7.13 -4.73 -20.63
C THR A 170 -6.10 -5.81 -20.28
N ARG A 171 -6.53 -7.07 -20.21
CA ARG A 171 -5.64 -8.21 -19.98
C ARG A 171 -4.67 -8.41 -21.15
N ARG A 172 -5.18 -8.42 -22.39
CA ARG A 172 -4.37 -8.55 -23.60
C ARG A 172 -3.34 -7.43 -23.72
N ALA A 173 -3.74 -6.18 -23.45
CA ALA A 173 -2.81 -5.05 -23.48
C ALA A 173 -1.63 -5.24 -22.51
N ARG A 174 -1.88 -5.79 -21.30
CA ARG A 174 -0.81 -6.11 -20.35
C ARG A 174 0.08 -7.26 -20.81
N GLU A 175 -0.51 -8.31 -21.38
CA GLU A 175 0.24 -9.44 -21.95
C GLU A 175 1.12 -8.98 -23.14
N ASP A 176 0.57 -8.13 -24.02
CA ASP A 176 1.29 -7.52 -25.15
C ASP A 176 2.40 -6.56 -24.70
N ASP A 177 2.19 -5.80 -23.63
CA ASP A 177 3.22 -4.94 -23.03
C ASP A 177 4.36 -5.77 -22.41
N GLU A 178 4.07 -6.91 -21.76
CA GLU A 178 5.09 -7.82 -21.21
C GLU A 178 5.87 -8.54 -22.33
N VAL A 179 5.19 -8.90 -23.42
CA VAL A 179 5.86 -9.46 -24.61
C VAL A 179 6.72 -8.39 -25.28
N ARG A 180 6.25 -7.15 -25.39
CA ARG A 180 7.02 -6.03 -25.97
C ARG A 180 8.29 -5.77 -25.17
N ASP A 181 8.24 -5.76 -23.84
CA ASP A 181 9.42 -5.58 -22.97
C ASP A 181 10.49 -6.68 -23.19
N LYS A 182 10.06 -7.94 -23.37
CA LYS A 182 10.96 -9.07 -23.71
C LYS A 182 11.53 -9.01 -25.13
N THR A 183 10.89 -8.27 -26.03
CA THR A 183 11.26 -8.16 -27.45
C THR A 183 12.05 -6.89 -27.75
N GLU A 184 11.82 -5.81 -26.98
CA GLU A 184 12.56 -4.54 -27.03
C GLU A 184 13.91 -4.58 -26.30
N GLN A 185 14.19 -5.64 -25.52
CA GLN A 185 15.52 -5.87 -25.00
C GLN A 185 16.50 -6.03 -26.18
N PRO A 186 17.44 -5.09 -26.40
CA PRO A 186 18.36 -5.18 -27.53
C PRO A 186 19.26 -6.38 -27.27
N ARG A 187 18.94 -7.51 -27.92
CA ARG A 187 19.86 -8.63 -28.02
C ARG A 187 21.04 -8.09 -28.82
N GLY A 188 22.15 -7.85 -28.14
CA GLY A 188 23.39 -7.38 -28.77
C GLY A 188 23.69 -8.21 -30.02
N THR A 189 24.33 -7.58 -31.01
CA THR A 189 24.62 -8.20 -32.30
C THR A 189 25.24 -9.59 -32.09
N TRP A 190 24.91 -10.60 -32.90
CA TRP A 190 25.47 -11.95 -32.78
C TRP A 190 27.01 -11.96 -32.65
N GLU A 191 27.67 -10.98 -33.26
CA GLU A 191 29.09 -10.68 -33.13
C GLU A 191 29.54 -10.41 -31.68
N GLU A 192 28.77 -9.65 -30.90
CA GLU A 192 29.03 -9.29 -29.50
C GLU A 192 28.78 -10.47 -28.57
N VAL A 193 27.72 -11.26 -28.83
CA VAL A 193 27.44 -12.51 -28.11
C VAL A 193 28.57 -13.51 -28.33
N TYR A 194 29.04 -13.67 -29.57
CA TYR A 194 30.16 -14.54 -29.91
C TYR A 194 31.48 -14.07 -29.27
N LYS A 195 31.77 -12.77 -29.30
CA LYS A 195 32.94 -12.18 -28.62
C LYS A 195 32.87 -12.42 -27.11
N ASN A 196 31.72 -12.20 -26.47
CA ASN A 196 31.56 -12.40 -25.03
C ASN A 196 31.66 -13.88 -24.64
N ALA A 197 31.10 -14.80 -25.43
CA ALA A 197 31.26 -16.23 -25.22
C ALA A 197 32.74 -16.65 -25.27
N LYS A 198 33.48 -16.19 -26.29
CA LYS A 198 34.92 -16.47 -26.43
C LYS A 198 35.76 -15.83 -25.32
N LYS A 199 35.35 -14.66 -24.81
CA LYS A 199 36.02 -13.99 -23.68
C LYS A 199 35.78 -14.73 -22.36
N ALA A 200 34.56 -15.22 -22.15
CA ALA A 200 34.21 -15.99 -20.96
C ALA A 200 34.92 -17.36 -20.92
N ASP A 201 35.09 -18.00 -22.08
CA ASP A 201 35.82 -19.26 -22.20
C ASP A 201 37.31 -19.10 -21.85
N ARG A 202 37.94 -18.03 -22.34
CA ARG A 202 39.32 -17.66 -21.95
C ARG A 202 39.46 -17.36 -20.47
N ASN A 203 38.51 -16.61 -19.90
CA ASN A 203 38.55 -16.27 -18.47
C ASN A 203 38.43 -17.51 -17.59
N LYS A 204 37.63 -18.51 -17.98
CA LYS A 204 37.59 -19.80 -17.27
C LYS A 204 38.93 -20.54 -17.30
N ASN A 205 39.64 -20.49 -18.43
CA ASN A 205 40.96 -21.11 -18.56
C ASN A 205 42.02 -20.44 -17.67
N ASP A 206 42.01 -19.10 -17.57
CA ASP A 206 42.94 -18.34 -16.71
C ASP A 206 42.75 -18.65 -15.20
N PHE A 207 41.52 -18.98 -14.76
CA PHE A 207 41.28 -19.40 -13.37
C PHE A 207 41.82 -20.80 -13.08
N HIS A 208 41.88 -21.69 -14.07
CA HIS A 208 42.40 -23.04 -13.88
C HIS A 208 43.94 -23.08 -13.87
N GLU A 209 44.61 -22.31 -14.73
CA GLU A 209 46.09 -22.30 -14.76
C GLU A 209 46.74 -21.63 -13.54
N ARG A 210 46.02 -20.75 -12.83
CA ARG A 210 46.54 -20.07 -11.63
C ARG A 210 46.49 -20.95 -10.38
N ASP A 211 45.50 -21.83 -10.27
CA ASP A 211 45.33 -22.74 -9.13
C ASP A 211 46.35 -23.90 -9.18
N ASP A 212 46.68 -24.41 -10.37
CA ASP A 212 47.63 -25.52 -10.53
C ASP A 212 49.09 -25.10 -10.28
N GLY A 213 49.46 -23.85 -10.56
CA GLY A 213 50.81 -23.31 -10.34
C GLY A 213 51.17 -23.06 -8.88
N GLU A 214 50.19 -22.90 -7.99
CA GLU A 214 50.41 -22.71 -6.55
C GLU A 214 50.50 -24.04 -5.77
N LEU A 215 49.97 -25.14 -6.32
CA LEU A 215 50.02 -26.48 -5.72
C LEU A 215 51.39 -27.16 -5.81
N GLU A 216 52.22 -26.82 -6.81
CA GLU A 216 53.55 -27.43 -6.97
C GLU A 216 54.63 -26.86 -6.04
N ARG A 217 54.38 -25.70 -5.39
CA ARG A 217 55.40 -25.00 -4.58
C ARG A 217 55.39 -25.31 -3.08
N THR A 218 54.49 -26.18 -2.61
CA THR A 218 54.38 -26.51 -1.18
C THR A 218 54.67 -27.99 -0.92
N GLY A 219 55.92 -28.41 -1.13
CA GLY A 219 56.32 -29.80 -0.96
C GLY A 219 57.81 -30.02 -0.69
N GLN A 220 58.39 -29.45 0.37
CA GLN A 220 59.68 -29.90 0.92
C GLN A 220 59.74 -29.75 2.45
N PRO A 221 60.08 -30.82 3.22
CA PRO A 221 60.06 -30.83 4.68
C PRO A 221 61.41 -30.44 5.34
N PHE A 222 61.28 -29.93 6.57
CA PHE A 222 62.29 -29.43 7.51
C PHE A 222 63.51 -30.35 7.78
N GLN A 223 64.72 -29.77 7.86
CA GLN A 223 65.89 -30.29 8.61
C GLN A 223 66.67 -29.17 9.35
N GLN A 224 67.46 -29.57 10.34
CA GLN A 224 67.84 -28.88 11.59
C GLN A 224 69.13 -28.00 11.53
N LYS A 225 69.13 -26.88 12.32
CA LYS A 225 70.16 -26.14 13.14
C LYS A 225 71.70 -26.40 12.97
N PRO A 226 72.68 -25.54 13.46
CA PRO A 226 72.61 -24.37 14.38
C PRO A 226 73.60 -23.15 14.18
N LEU A 227 73.43 -22.11 15.03
CA LEU A 227 74.36 -21.11 15.67
C LEU A 227 75.37 -20.22 14.89
N ASN A 228 75.25 -18.88 15.07
CA ASN A 228 76.22 -17.93 15.72
C ASN A 228 75.83 -16.45 15.39
N LEU A 229 75.39 -15.61 16.34
CA LEU A 229 76.12 -14.73 17.30
C LEU A 229 76.81 -13.47 16.70
N HIS A 230 76.19 -12.29 16.87
CA HIS A 230 76.74 -11.03 17.45
C HIS A 230 75.71 -9.87 17.36
N PHE A 231 75.26 -9.29 18.49
CA PHE A 231 75.68 -7.99 19.10
C PHE A 231 75.52 -6.75 18.18
N SER A 232 75.03 -5.55 18.55
CA SER A 232 74.36 -4.93 19.71
C SER A 232 74.18 -3.41 19.40
N ARG A 233 73.28 -2.72 20.13
CA ARG A 233 73.24 -1.26 20.45
C ARG A 233 72.74 -0.23 19.41
N ASN A 234 71.63 0.49 19.70
CA ASN A 234 71.51 1.87 20.29
C ASN A 234 71.71 2.96 19.21
N SER A 235 71.09 4.15 19.14
CA SER A 235 70.34 5.00 20.07
C SER A 235 69.99 6.33 19.35
N LEU A 236 68.86 6.96 19.74
CA LEU A 236 68.56 8.41 19.85
C LEU A 236 68.80 9.40 18.69
N ASP A 237 67.74 10.12 18.30
CA ASP A 237 67.42 11.52 18.67
C ASP A 237 66.95 12.46 17.54
N ALA A 238 66.02 13.34 17.92
CA ALA A 238 65.27 14.34 17.14
C ALA A 238 66.05 15.69 17.05
N PRO A 239 65.41 16.89 17.07
CA PRO A 239 64.46 17.57 16.16
C PRO A 239 65.02 18.97 15.69
N ASP A 240 64.27 19.74 14.88
CA ASP A 240 64.08 21.22 14.98
C ASP A 240 63.33 21.74 13.73
N SER A 241 62.18 22.42 13.76
CA SER A 241 61.70 23.66 14.41
C SER A 241 61.84 24.92 13.54
N LYS A 242 60.80 25.78 13.61
CA LYS A 242 60.72 27.24 13.30
C LYS A 242 60.49 27.66 11.83
N THR A 243 59.76 28.75 11.49
CA THR A 243 58.63 29.55 12.02
C THR A 243 58.32 30.62 10.96
N VAL A 244 57.06 31.07 10.87
CA VAL A 244 56.61 32.48 10.64
C VAL A 244 56.68 33.13 9.23
N PHE A 245 55.46 33.42 8.74
CA PHE A 245 54.91 34.43 7.78
C PHE A 245 55.47 35.88 7.85
N PRO A 246 54.93 36.91 7.14
CA PRO A 246 54.28 37.11 5.80
C PRO A 246 54.98 38.35 5.10
N PRO A 247 54.37 39.32 4.35
CA PRO A 247 53.06 39.53 3.68
C PRO A 247 53.20 39.85 2.15
N LEU A 248 52.20 40.13 1.31
CA LEU A 248 50.90 40.86 1.35
C LEU A 248 49.88 40.16 0.43
#